data_AF-A0A9X7NSB7-F1
#
_entry.id   AF-A0A9X7NSB7-F1
#
_cell.length_a   1.000
_cell.length_b   1.000
_cell.length_c   1.000
_cell.angle_alpha   90.00
_cell.angle_beta   90.00
_cell.angle_gamma   90.00
#
_symmetry.space_group_name_H-M   'P 1'
#
loop_
_entity.id
_entity.type
_entity.pdbx_description
1 polymer ?
#
loop_
_entity_poly.entity_id
_entity_poly.type
_entity_poly.pdbx_seq_one_letter_code
_entity_poly.pdbx_strand_id
1 'polypeptide(L)' 'MNAQTIRFLVQLAFAFAALFAVVLVPAPYGPSLGFFLLVFGLWLGRRIFRRIASLDEVKADLRQRVDEGP' A
#
# COMPACT_ATOMS: atom_id res chain seq x y z
N MET A 1 4.74 15.57 6.78
CA MET A 1 3.93 14.35 6.55
C MET A 1 4.71 13.16 7.06
N ASN A 2 4.13 12.34 7.92
CA ASN A 2 4.76 11.13 8.46
C ASN A 2 4.92 10.07 7.36
N ALA A 3 5.99 9.25 7.41
CA ALA A 3 6.21 8.17 6.44
C ALA A 3 5.04 7.17 6.38
N GLN A 4 4.33 6.95 7.50
CA GLN A 4 3.12 6.13 7.55
C GLN A 4 1.98 6.73 6.72
N THR A 5 1.80 8.06 6.77
CA THR A 5 0.82 8.76 5.94
C THR A 5 1.15 8.61 4.46
N ILE A 6 2.43 8.72 4.08
CA ILE A 6 2.87 8.53 2.69
C ILE A 6 2.58 7.10 2.21
N ARG A 7 2.90 6.09 3.03
CA ARG A 7 2.57 4.68 2.73
C ARG A 7 1.07 4.49 2.51
N PHE A 8 0.23 5.06 3.40
CA PHE A 8 -1.22 4.98 3.27
C PHE A 8 -1.72 5.64 1.98
N LEU A 9 -1.24 6.84 1.65
CA LEU A 9 -1.62 7.54 0.42
C LEU A 9 -1.26 6.75 -0.84
N VAL A 10 -0.09 6.11 -0.87
CA VAL A 10 0.29 5.23 -1.98
C VAL A 10 -0.66 4.03 -2.07
N GLN A 11 -0.92 3.35 -0.95
CA GLN A 11 -1.84 2.22 -0.93
C GLN A 11 -3.26 2.61 -1.37
N LEU A 12 -3.75 3.76 -0.93
CA LEU A 12 -5.05 4.31 -1.29
C LEU A 12 -5.14 4.61 -2.79
N ALA A 13 -4.12 5.27 -3.36
CA ALA A 13 -4.07 5.57 -4.78
C ALA A 13 -4.11 4.28 -5.63
N PHE A 14 -3.36 3.25 -5.25
CA PHE A 14 -3.36 1.96 -5.93
C PHE A 14 -4.67 1.19 -5.75
N ALA A 15 -5.33 1.30 -4.60
CA ALA A 15 -6.66 0.71 -4.39
C ALA A 15 -7.72 1.32 -5.32
N PHE A 16 -7.72 2.66 -5.47
CA PHE A 16 -8.59 3.32 -6.45
C PHE A 16 -8.23 2.93 -7.88
N ALA A 17 -6.94 2.90 -8.24
CA ALA A 17 -6.51 2.47 -9.57
C ALA A 17 -6.95 1.03 -9.88
N ALA A 18 -6.88 0.12 -8.90
CA ALA A 18 -7.34 -1.25 -9.03
C ALA A 18 -8.86 -1.34 -9.21
N LEU A 19 -9.63 -0.54 -8.46
CA LEU A 19 -11.09 -0.45 -8.63
C LEU A 19 -11.45 0.01 -10.05
N PHE A 20 -10.81 1.07 -10.54
CA PHE A 20 -11.01 1.56 -11.90
C PHE A 20 -10.59 0.52 -12.95
N ALA A 21 -9.48 -0.20 -12.72
CA ALA A 21 -9.06 -1.26 -13.62
C ALA A 21 -10.11 -2.38 -13.73
N VAL A 22 -10.76 -2.76 -12.63
CA VAL A 22 -11.82 -3.78 -12.65
C VAL A 22 -13.08 -3.29 -13.38
N VAL A 23 -13.44 -2.02 -13.22
CA VAL A 23 -14.68 -1.46 -13.79
C VAL A 23 -14.54 -1.08 -15.26
N LEU A 24 -13.39 -0.52 -15.66
CA LEU A 24 -13.21 0.09 -16.98
C LEU A 24 -12.56 -0.86 -18.00
N VAL A 25 -11.85 -1.90 -17.55
CA VAL A 25 -11.16 -2.83 -18.46
C VAL A 25 -12.01 -4.06 -18.70
N PRO A 26 -12.20 -4.50 -19.96
CA PRO A 26 -12.95 -5.69 -20.28
C PRO A 26 -12.41 -6.95 -19.60
N ALA A 27 -13.31 -7.86 -19.25
CA ALA A 27 -12.96 -9.19 -18.79
C ALA A 27 -12.20 -9.97 -19.89
N PRO A 28 -11.20 -10.80 -19.53
CA PRO A 28 -10.76 -11.15 -18.17
C PRO A 28 -9.65 -10.24 -17.60
N TYR A 29 -9.24 -9.21 -18.34
CA TYR A 29 -8.03 -8.45 -18.03
C TYR A 29 -8.21 -7.46 -16.87
N GLY A 30 -9.42 -6.91 -16.67
CA GLY A 30 -9.70 -5.98 -15.56
C GLY A 30 -9.41 -6.56 -14.18
N PRO A 31 -9.95 -7.72 -13.81
CA PRO A 31 -9.63 -8.39 -12.54
C PRO A 31 -8.13 -8.68 -12.36
N SER A 32 -7.46 -9.17 -13.41
CA SER A 32 -6.03 -9.51 -13.37
C SER A 32 -5.17 -8.26 -13.14
N LEU A 33 -5.49 -7.16 -13.84
CA LEU A 33 -4.82 -5.87 -13.70
C LEU A 33 -5.10 -5.24 -12.32
N GLY A 34 -6.34 -5.30 -11.84
CA GLY A 34 -6.71 -4.82 -10.51
C GLY A 34 -5.95 -5.56 -9.41
N PHE A 35 -5.85 -6.89 -9.49
CA PHE A 35 -5.05 -7.69 -8.57
C PHE A 35 -3.57 -7.27 -8.59
N PHE A 36 -2.99 -7.12 -9.78
CA PHE A 36 -1.60 -6.68 -9.93
C PHE A 36 -1.36 -5.31 -9.29
N LEU A 37 -2.26 -4.35 -9.52
CA LEU A 37 -2.19 -3.00 -8.94
C LEU A 37 -2.27 -3.03 -7.41
N LEU A 38 -3.11 -3.87 -6.81
CA LEU A 38 -3.19 -4.02 -5.36
C LEU A 38 -1.89 -4.57 -4.77
N VAL A 39 -1.39 -5.68 -5.32
CA VAL A 39 -0.13 -6.30 -4.84
C VAL A 39 1.04 -5.34 -5.00
N PHE A 40 1.12 -4.66 -6.15
CA PHE A 40 2.17 -3.69 -6.43
C PHE A 40 2.07 -2.47 -5.51
N GLY A 41 0.86 -1.94 -5.24
CA GLY A 41 0.64 -0.83 -4.32
C GLY A 41 1.06 -1.15 -2.88
N LEU A 42 0.78 -2.37 -2.41
CA LEU A 42 1.24 -2.85 -1.10
C LEU A 42 2.77 -2.95 -1.04
N TRP A 43 3.37 -3.53 -2.07
CA TRP A 43 4.82 -3.65 -2.19
C TRP A 43 5.51 -2.28 -2.24
N LEU A 44 5.02 -1.37 -3.08
CA LEU A 44 5.57 -0.03 -3.26
C LEU A 44 5.43 0.80 -1.99
N GLY A 45 4.26 0.80 -1.35
CA GLY A 45 4.06 1.48 -0.06
C GLY A 45 5.03 1.01 1.01
N ARG A 46 5.29 -0.32 1.09
CA ARG A 46 6.30 -0.89 1.99
C ARG A 46 7.73 -0.51 1.59
N ARG A 47 8.03 -0.42 0.29
CA ARG A 47 9.35 -0.04 -0.23
C ARG A 47 9.67 1.42 0.05
N ILE A 48 8.69 2.31 -0.11
CA ILE A 48 8.79 3.75 0.13
C ILE A 48 8.93 4.03 1.63
N PHE A 49 8.10 3.40 2.47
CA PHE A 49 8.21 3.53 3.92
C PHE A 49 9.63 3.21 4.40
N ARG A 50 10.22 2.10 3.93
CA ARG A 50 11.61 1.75 4.26
C ARG A 50 12.68 2.73 3.75
N ARG A 51 12.38 3.57 2.75
CA ARG A 51 13.33 4.59 2.27
C ARG A 51 13.20 5.93 3.00
N ILE A 52 12.00 6.27 3.46
CA ILE A 52 11.69 7.61 3.99
C ILE A 52 11.57 7.62 5.51
N ALA A 53 11.15 6.50 6.13
CA ALA A 53 10.89 6.45 7.56
C ALA A 53 12.16 6.70 8.38
N SER A 54 12.03 7.54 9.40
CA SER A 54 13.07 7.72 10.41
C SER A 54 13.13 6.52 11.36
N LEU A 55 14.20 6.37 12.12
CA LEU A 55 14.35 5.28 13.10
C LEU A 55 13.24 5.31 14.17
N ASP A 56 12.78 6.50 14.56
CA ASP A 56 11.68 6.66 15.52
C ASP A 56 10.34 6.19 14.93
N GLU A 57 10.07 6.49 13.65
CA GLU A 57 8.87 6.02 12.95
C GLU A 57 8.89 4.50 12.74
N VAL A 58 10.06 3.92 12.46
CA VAL A 58 10.22 2.46 12.36
C VAL A 58 9.98 1.80 13.72
N LYS A 59 10.50 2.38 14.80
CA LYS A 59 10.27 1.88 16.17
C LYS A 59 8.80 1.98 16.56
N ALA A 60 8.12 3.06 16.18
CA ALA A 60 6.68 3.20 16.40
C ALA A 60 5.86 2.17 15.60
N ASP A 61 6.15 1.95 14.32
CA ASP A 61 5.48 0.92 13.50
C ASP A 61 5.74 -0.50 14.04
N LEU A 62 6.94 -0.79 14.56
CA LEU A 62 7.22 -2.08 15.20
C LEU A 62 6.46 -2.25 16.52
N ARG A 63 6.42 -1.21 17.35
CA ARG A 63 5.69 -1.24 18.62
C ARG A 63 4.19 -1.42 18.38
N GLN A 64 3.63 -0.71 17.40
CA GLN A 64 2.24 -0.89 16.99
C GLN A 64 1.94 -2.35 16.59
N ARG A 65 2.82 -3.00 15.80
CA ARG A 65 2.63 -4.42 15.42
C ARG A 65 2.73 -5.38 16.60
N VAL A 66 3.56 -5.06 17.59
CA VAL A 66 3.68 -5.87 18.82
C VAL A 66 2.43 -5.70 19.67
N ASP A 67 1.93 -4.48 19.79
CA ASP A 67 0.73 -4.16 20.57
C ASP A 67 -0.55 -4.72 19.91
N GLU A 68 -0.60 -4.81 18.58
CA GLU A 68 -1.75 -5.36 17.84
C GLU A 68 -1.85 -6.90 17.90
N GLY A 69 -0.78 -7.62 18.25
CA GLY A 69 -0.79 -9.08 18.43
C GLY A 69 -1.15 -9.89 17.17
N PRO A 70 -0.97 -11.24 17.18
CA PRO A 70 -1.45 -12.12 16.10
C PRO A 70 -2.98 -12.21 16.05
#